data_AF-A0A3L7SET3-F1
#
_entry.id   AF-A0A3L7SET3-F1
#
_cell.length_a   1.000
_cell.length_b   1.000
_cell.length_c   1.000
_cell.angle_alpha   90.00
_cell.angle_beta   90.00
_cell.angle_gamma   90.00
#
_symmetry.space_group_name_H-M   'P 1'
#
loop_
_entity.id
_entity.type
_entity.pdbx_description
1 polymer ?
#
loop_
_entity_poly.entity_id
_entity_poly.type
_entity_poly.pdbx_seq_one_letter_code
_entity_poly.pdbx_strand_id
1 'polypeptide(L)'
;MTLNDHQPLLRLVPFGTSRFFVGDEREIMILSGRHQELKGFALLTVVIGLLAALSAVNAQGQADSKTHFVDCSLLVASEYPATWPTHPFPRFQLIHEQTIGPNSPFNIDVLLIDGNTGTQMDVPPHSVVRPELNREKSGPFGLAFTDKIEAWQFGGEACVVDVREMLDKAPNGVSPLIMPAQVEAFEKQHRPLRFGDVVLFRSDYSDKYYRPFPDGHRYIADVADRLAPGYPDPGPETMEFLATRGVMTLGTDSASMGPMPNLAEPTHYAGLRHGMIWTEGATNLSQLPSTGAFYCMLSPKHADGMYSETRVFAIVGGELPKRLIESTRNKRAVDLSPTLSMKMPVTNPGALAGRHRQVYVKVDFLYSPDLDLWHHTHLMDATTGTHLITPSFALPPEGTAVEYSPQVRGWLEEYEAHYGKRGSSSRTTEQVPLEWTCGDARVVDVRSLVGTTDRAKWPSSPEVTVDHLKAYEKAHGEFTPWQIVILQTGHIDKYLKPAPEDKGVWIDPLTGKSEGWPAPGPDAIQYLRSKGIRCVATDAPDLGGVDPRRALMTYWAMGSADMVGIEFLNNVGNVPEKSYFLFAPVRIRDAHASPGRAIVLH
;
A
#
# COMPACT_ATOMS: atom_id res chain seq x y z
N MET A 1 -39.63 -43.54 -7.71
CA MET A 1 -39.06 -44.75 -8.33
C MET A 1 -37.98 -45.25 -7.39
N THR A 2 -38.23 -46.35 -6.70
CA THR A 2 -37.36 -47.01 -5.71
C THR A 2 -36.62 -48.19 -6.32
N LEU A 3 -35.43 -48.53 -5.78
CA LEU A 3 -34.77 -49.86 -5.62
C LEU A 3 -33.23 -49.62 -5.51
N ASN A 4 -32.54 -49.88 -4.38
CA ASN A 4 -31.93 -51.15 -3.89
C ASN A 4 -30.87 -51.73 -4.87
N ASP A 5 -29.69 -52.29 -4.54
CA ASP A 5 -29.10 -52.88 -3.31
C ASP A 5 -27.57 -53.14 -3.47
N HIS A 6 -26.83 -53.23 -2.34
CA HIS A 6 -25.70 -54.13 -1.92
C HIS A 6 -24.43 -54.42 -2.82
N GLN A 7 -23.18 -54.08 -2.41
CA GLN A 7 -22.15 -54.76 -1.53
C GLN A 7 -20.89 -55.25 -2.35
N PRO A 8 -19.71 -55.68 -1.80
CA PRO A 8 -19.06 -55.46 -0.48
C PRO A 8 -17.50 -55.26 -0.48
N LEU A 9 -16.98 -54.93 0.72
CA LEU A 9 -15.68 -55.19 1.41
C LEU A 9 -14.49 -55.88 0.72
N LEU A 10 -13.28 -55.36 1.02
CA LEU A 10 -12.05 -56.15 1.24
C LEU A 10 -11.19 -55.54 2.35
N ARG A 11 -11.04 -56.28 3.46
CA ARG A 11 -10.02 -56.13 4.51
C ARG A 11 -9.20 -57.41 4.51
N LEU A 12 -7.87 -57.29 4.61
CA LEU A 12 -6.98 -58.29 5.23
C LEU A 12 -5.71 -57.56 5.72
N VAL A 13 -5.26 -57.96 6.92
CA VAL A 13 -4.11 -57.50 7.73
C VAL A 13 -3.28 -58.78 8.04
N PRO A 14 -2.21 -58.84 8.91
CA PRO A 14 -0.97 -58.07 9.14
C PRO A 14 0.32 -58.98 9.13
N PHE A 15 1.45 -58.38 9.55
CA PHE A 15 2.65 -58.95 10.24
C PHE A 15 3.90 -59.39 9.44
N GLY A 16 5.06 -58.87 9.91
CA GLY A 16 6.41 -59.35 9.59
C GLY A 16 7.50 -58.56 10.33
N THR A 17 7.95 -59.09 11.47
CA THR A 17 9.01 -58.61 12.37
C THR A 17 10.40 -59.19 12.05
N SER A 18 11.50 -58.45 12.33
CA SER A 18 12.82 -58.91 12.88
C SER A 18 13.81 -57.72 12.84
N ARG A 19 14.39 -57.16 13.91
CA ARG A 19 15.32 -57.59 15.01
C ARG A 19 16.76 -57.96 14.58
N PHE A 20 17.75 -57.19 15.07
CA PHE A 20 19.07 -57.57 15.63
C PHE A 20 19.54 -56.41 16.58
N PHE A 21 19.50 -56.56 17.92
CA PHE A 21 20.57 -56.90 18.91
C PHE A 21 21.80 -55.96 18.90
N VAL A 22 22.06 -55.06 19.87
CA VAL A 22 22.45 -55.13 21.33
C VAL A 22 23.96 -55.13 21.57
N GLY A 23 24.39 -54.27 22.51
CA GLY A 23 25.68 -54.26 23.23
C GLY A 23 26.26 -52.84 23.30
N ASP A 24 26.66 -52.24 24.41
CA ASP A 24 26.94 -52.73 25.77
C ASP A 24 27.06 -51.49 26.71
N GLU A 25 26.62 -51.60 27.95
CA GLU A 25 26.92 -50.64 29.03
C GLU A 25 28.04 -51.24 29.91
N ARG A 26 29.04 -50.43 30.30
CA ARG A 26 29.59 -50.47 31.66
C ARG A 26 30.58 -49.33 32.00
N GLU A 27 30.21 -48.63 33.07
CA GLU A 27 31.00 -48.19 34.23
C GLU A 27 32.29 -47.35 34.04
N ILE A 28 32.22 -46.08 34.44
CA ILE A 28 33.35 -45.35 35.00
C ILE A 28 33.05 -45.02 36.47
N MET A 29 33.83 -45.68 37.31
CA MET A 29 33.97 -45.50 38.76
C MET A 29 34.66 -44.16 39.04
N ILE A 30 33.98 -43.21 39.70
CA ILE A 30 34.62 -41.97 40.21
C ILE A 30 34.74 -42.06 41.72
N LEU A 31 36.00 -42.09 42.17
CA LEU A 31 36.45 -42.05 43.54
C LEU A 31 36.11 -40.71 44.21
N SER A 32 35.72 -40.82 45.48
CA SER A 32 35.53 -39.74 46.44
C SER A 32 36.76 -38.84 46.59
N GLY A 33 36.56 -37.51 46.57
CA GLY A 33 37.62 -36.57 46.94
C GLY A 33 37.18 -35.11 47.02
N ARG A 34 36.95 -34.64 48.25
CA ARG A 34 37.09 -33.26 48.76
C ARG A 34 36.16 -32.16 48.24
N HIS A 35 35.16 -31.85 49.08
CA HIS A 35 34.60 -30.51 49.25
C HIS A 35 35.69 -29.49 49.56
N GLN A 36 35.89 -28.47 48.70
CA GLN A 36 36.19 -27.08 49.14
C GLN A 36 36.32 -26.00 48.03
N GLU A 37 35.76 -26.10 46.82
CA GLU A 37 35.86 -24.98 45.85
C GLU A 37 34.59 -24.72 45.01
N LEU A 38 33.45 -24.44 45.65
CA LEU A 38 32.19 -24.17 44.92
C LEU A 38 31.51 -22.84 45.26
N LYS A 39 32.15 -21.95 46.03
CA LYS A 39 31.57 -20.63 46.37
C LYS A 39 32.03 -19.47 45.48
N GLY A 40 33.11 -19.64 44.69
CA GLY A 40 33.60 -18.62 43.76
C GLY A 40 32.90 -18.62 42.39
N PHE A 41 32.52 -19.81 41.90
CA PHE A 41 31.89 -19.94 40.57
C PHE A 41 30.43 -19.46 40.55
N ALA A 42 29.66 -19.69 41.61
CA ALA A 42 28.25 -19.27 41.65
C ALA A 42 28.06 -17.74 41.65
N LEU A 43 29.00 -16.99 42.24
CA LEU A 43 28.93 -15.52 42.25
C LEU A 43 29.30 -14.93 40.87
N LEU A 44 30.24 -15.55 40.15
CA LEU A 44 30.65 -15.12 38.82
C LEU A 44 29.54 -15.35 37.77
N THR A 45 28.82 -16.47 37.85
CA THR A 45 27.69 -16.77 36.94
C THR A 45 26.50 -15.83 37.15
N VAL A 46 26.24 -15.40 38.39
CA VAL A 46 25.19 -14.42 38.69
C VAL A 46 25.57 -13.01 38.19
N VAL A 47 26.84 -12.62 38.32
CA VAL A 47 27.32 -11.32 37.81
C VAL A 47 27.37 -11.28 36.28
N ILE A 48 27.77 -12.37 35.62
CA ILE A 48 27.73 -12.48 34.15
C ILE A 48 26.28 -12.55 33.64
N GLY A 49 25.38 -13.23 34.36
CA GLY A 49 23.95 -13.23 34.06
C GLY A 49 23.30 -11.84 34.20
N LEU A 50 23.68 -11.06 35.22
CA LEU A 50 23.22 -9.68 35.38
C LEU A 50 23.81 -8.74 34.32
N LEU A 51 25.08 -8.91 33.92
CA LEU A 51 25.71 -8.13 32.85
C LEU A 51 25.12 -8.46 31.47
N ALA A 52 24.77 -9.72 31.21
CA ALA A 52 24.07 -10.13 29.99
C ALA A 52 22.62 -9.59 29.96
N ALA A 53 21.92 -9.58 31.11
CA ALA A 53 20.60 -8.96 31.23
C ALA A 53 20.66 -7.43 31.05
N LEU A 54 21.67 -6.75 31.60
CA LEU A 54 21.91 -5.31 31.41
C LEU A 54 22.32 -4.98 29.96
N SER A 55 23.03 -5.88 29.28
CA SER A 55 23.38 -5.72 27.87
C SER A 55 22.18 -5.95 26.95
N ALA A 56 21.27 -6.88 27.30
CA ALA A 56 20.02 -7.10 26.58
C ALA A 56 19.02 -5.95 26.77
N VAL A 57 18.96 -5.35 27.96
CA VAL A 57 18.17 -4.14 28.22
C VAL A 57 18.73 -2.91 27.48
N ASN A 58 20.06 -2.82 27.31
CA ASN A 58 20.68 -1.76 26.49
C ASN A 58 20.56 -2.00 24.97
N ALA A 59 20.45 -3.25 24.52
CA ALA A 59 20.22 -3.55 23.10
C ALA A 59 18.80 -3.18 22.62
N GLN A 60 17.84 -3.04 23.54
CA GLN A 60 16.49 -2.55 23.26
C GLN A 60 16.41 -1.01 23.09
N GLY A 61 17.53 -0.30 23.25
CA GLY A 61 17.57 1.17 23.23
C GLY A 61 18.55 1.80 22.24
N GLN A 62 19.22 1.02 21.37
CA GLN A 62 20.02 1.61 20.31
C GLN A 62 19.09 2.00 19.17
N ALA A 63 18.52 3.20 19.26
CA ALA A 63 17.75 3.82 18.20
C ALA A 63 18.53 3.65 16.89
N ASP A 64 17.90 3.04 15.88
CA ASP A 64 18.48 3.01 14.55
C ASP A 64 18.72 4.47 14.13
N SER A 65 19.99 4.85 14.05
CA SER A 65 20.38 6.22 13.74
C SER A 65 19.97 6.62 12.31
N LYS A 66 19.67 5.63 11.45
CA LYS A 66 19.32 5.86 10.06
C LYS A 66 17.82 5.61 9.83
N THR A 67 17.15 6.59 9.23
CA THR A 67 15.79 6.43 8.74
C THR A 67 15.73 5.36 7.65
N HIS A 68 14.79 4.41 7.78
CA HIS A 68 14.45 3.47 6.73
C HIS A 68 12.96 3.12 6.74
N PHE A 69 12.48 2.58 5.62
CA PHE A 69 11.09 2.20 5.41
C PHE A 69 10.93 0.68 5.58
N VAL A 70 9.85 0.28 6.24
CA VAL A 70 9.39 -1.11 6.34
C VAL A 70 8.07 -1.22 5.58
N ASP A 71 8.06 -1.98 4.49
CA ASP A 71 6.82 -2.29 3.78
C ASP A 71 6.01 -3.29 4.62
N CYS A 72 4.86 -2.83 5.12
CA CYS A 72 3.98 -3.59 5.99
C CYS A 72 2.79 -4.17 5.22
N SER A 73 2.88 -4.26 3.88
CA SER A 73 1.81 -4.73 3.01
C SER A 73 2.09 -6.12 2.44
N LEU A 74 1.04 -6.92 2.35
CA LEU A 74 1.04 -8.19 1.63
C LEU A 74 1.24 -7.95 0.14
N LEU A 75 1.90 -8.91 -0.51
CA LEU A 75 2.02 -8.92 -1.96
C LEU A 75 0.68 -9.33 -2.58
N VAL A 76 0.13 -8.51 -3.47
CA VAL A 76 -1.08 -8.85 -4.22
C VAL A 76 -0.69 -9.57 -5.51
N ALA A 77 -1.12 -10.82 -5.63
CA ALA A 77 -0.95 -11.66 -6.81
C ALA A 77 -1.97 -12.81 -6.80
N SER A 78 -2.35 -13.30 -7.98
CA SER A 78 -3.45 -14.28 -8.17
C SER A 78 -3.20 -15.64 -7.52
N GLU A 79 -1.94 -16.01 -7.29
CA GLU A 79 -1.56 -17.24 -6.60
C GLU A 79 -1.39 -17.10 -5.08
N TYR A 80 -1.65 -15.91 -4.52
CA TYR A 80 -1.69 -15.69 -3.08
C TYR A 80 -3.14 -15.62 -2.58
N PRO A 81 -3.40 -15.84 -1.28
CA PRO A 81 -4.73 -15.68 -0.67
C PRO A 81 -5.06 -14.19 -0.46
N ALA A 82 -4.92 -13.40 -1.53
CA ALA A 82 -5.13 -11.97 -1.52
C ALA A 82 -6.63 -11.61 -1.49
N THR A 83 -7.53 -12.50 -1.90
CA THR A 83 -8.97 -12.23 -1.86
C THR A 83 -9.68 -13.11 -0.86
N TRP A 84 -10.74 -12.59 -0.25
CA TRP A 84 -11.59 -13.37 0.63
C TRP A 84 -12.13 -14.63 -0.09
N PRO A 85 -11.99 -15.84 0.48
CA PRO A 85 -12.19 -17.09 -0.27
C PRO A 85 -13.65 -17.51 -0.40
N THR A 86 -14.59 -16.86 0.28
CA THR A 86 -16.01 -17.26 0.28
C THR A 86 -16.81 -16.55 -0.82
N HIS A 87 -17.79 -17.25 -1.39
CA HIS A 87 -18.78 -16.62 -2.26
C HIS A 87 -19.54 -15.50 -1.52
N PRO A 88 -19.83 -14.35 -2.16
CA PRO A 88 -19.64 -14.01 -3.58
C PRO A 88 -18.43 -13.13 -3.91
N PHE A 89 -17.38 -13.08 -3.07
CA PHE A 89 -16.25 -12.16 -3.29
C PHE A 89 -15.53 -12.44 -4.62
N PRO A 90 -15.31 -11.41 -5.47
CA PRO A 90 -14.61 -11.57 -6.73
C PRO A 90 -13.12 -11.81 -6.49
N ARG A 91 -12.51 -12.63 -7.35
CA ARG A 91 -11.06 -12.86 -7.31
C ARG A 91 -10.32 -11.71 -8.00
N PHE A 92 -9.18 -11.35 -7.43
CA PHE A 92 -8.25 -10.39 -8.02
C PHE A 92 -7.80 -10.87 -9.41
N GLN A 93 -7.70 -9.92 -10.36
CA GLN A 93 -7.10 -10.17 -11.67
C GLN A 93 -6.22 -8.98 -12.08
N LEU A 94 -5.01 -9.30 -12.54
CA LEU A 94 -4.16 -8.42 -13.33
C LEU A 94 -4.23 -8.87 -14.78
N ILE A 95 -4.63 -7.97 -15.68
CA ILE A 95 -4.74 -8.22 -17.11
C ILE A 95 -3.76 -7.28 -17.82
N HIS A 96 -2.72 -7.83 -18.43
CA HIS A 96 -1.82 -7.08 -19.31
C HIS A 96 -2.52 -6.82 -20.65
N GLU A 97 -3.31 -5.75 -20.73
CA GLU A 97 -4.14 -5.42 -21.90
C GLU A 97 -3.28 -5.12 -23.13
N GLN A 98 -2.19 -4.36 -22.94
CA GLN A 98 -1.23 -4.07 -23.99
C GLN A 98 0.19 -4.21 -23.45
N THR A 99 1.08 -4.71 -24.29
CA THR A 99 2.52 -4.81 -23.99
C THR A 99 3.32 -4.04 -25.02
N ILE A 100 4.54 -3.66 -24.63
CA ILE A 100 5.49 -2.96 -25.50
C ILE A 100 5.74 -3.76 -26.78
N GLY A 101 5.42 -3.17 -27.94
CA GLY A 101 5.52 -3.82 -29.24
C GLY A 101 4.88 -3.04 -30.38
N PRO A 102 4.38 -3.72 -31.44
CA PRO A 102 3.84 -3.05 -32.62
C PRO A 102 2.57 -2.23 -32.34
N ASN A 103 1.85 -2.61 -31.28
CA ASN A 103 0.54 -2.06 -30.93
C ASN A 103 0.60 -0.92 -29.92
N SER A 104 1.57 -0.96 -29.01
CA SER A 104 1.72 0.01 -27.94
C SER A 104 3.20 0.20 -27.63
N PRO A 105 3.67 1.43 -27.43
CA PRO A 105 4.99 1.67 -26.87
C PRO A 105 5.04 1.56 -25.33
N PHE A 106 3.90 1.27 -24.70
CA PHE A 106 3.71 1.16 -23.25
C PHE A 106 3.16 -0.21 -22.86
N ASN A 107 3.46 -0.66 -21.64
CA ASN A 107 2.72 -1.70 -20.96
C ASN A 107 1.49 -1.08 -20.28
N ILE A 108 0.30 -1.58 -20.61
CA ILE A 108 -0.99 -1.10 -20.10
C ILE A 108 -1.68 -2.24 -19.38
N ASP A 109 -1.95 -2.03 -18.09
CA ASP A 109 -2.51 -3.03 -17.20
C ASP A 109 -3.93 -2.65 -16.77
N VAL A 110 -4.78 -3.67 -16.64
CA VAL A 110 -6.15 -3.58 -16.15
C VAL A 110 -6.28 -4.42 -14.88
N LEU A 111 -6.97 -3.87 -13.90
CA LEU A 111 -7.20 -4.46 -12.59
C LEU A 111 -8.69 -4.79 -12.43
N LEU A 112 -8.98 -6.03 -12.04
CA LEU A 112 -10.19 -6.35 -11.28
C LEU A 112 -9.77 -6.50 -9.82
N ILE A 113 -10.10 -5.52 -8.99
CA ILE A 113 -9.63 -5.45 -7.62
C ILE A 113 -10.74 -4.98 -6.68
N ASP A 114 -10.94 -5.74 -5.61
CA ASP A 114 -11.85 -5.41 -4.52
C ASP A 114 -11.07 -4.74 -3.39
N GLY A 115 -11.74 -3.91 -2.60
CA GLY A 115 -11.07 -3.21 -1.53
C GLY A 115 -10.64 -4.10 -0.35
N ASN A 116 -11.13 -5.34 -0.25
CA ASN A 116 -10.62 -6.36 0.67
C ASN A 116 -9.47 -7.20 0.06
N THR A 117 -8.75 -6.67 -0.94
CA THR A 117 -7.64 -7.39 -1.60
C THR A 117 -6.30 -7.16 -0.89
N GLY A 118 -5.73 -8.22 -0.31
CA GLY A 118 -4.43 -8.22 0.33
C GLY A 118 -4.45 -7.45 1.65
N THR A 119 -3.58 -6.45 1.79
CA THR A 119 -3.67 -5.50 2.89
C THR A 119 -4.77 -4.49 2.56
N GLN A 120 -5.71 -4.30 3.49
CA GLN A 120 -6.91 -3.49 3.28
C GLN A 120 -7.08 -2.43 4.36
N MET A 121 -7.84 -1.37 4.04
CA MET A 121 -8.24 -0.32 4.97
C MET A 121 -9.76 -0.37 5.15
N ASP A 122 -10.20 -0.48 6.40
CA ASP A 122 -11.62 -0.37 6.75
C ASP A 122 -11.91 0.99 7.38
N VAL A 123 -13.08 1.52 7.06
CA VAL A 123 -13.56 2.82 7.54
C VAL A 123 -14.97 2.69 8.11
N PRO A 124 -15.47 3.67 8.87
CA PRO A 124 -16.67 3.49 9.66
C PRO A 124 -17.92 2.96 8.93
N PRO A 125 -18.24 3.37 7.69
CA PRO A 125 -19.36 2.81 6.94
C PRO A 125 -19.31 1.29 6.70
N HIS A 126 -18.20 0.62 6.99
CA HIS A 126 -18.12 -0.84 6.95
C HIS A 126 -18.99 -1.52 8.02
N SER A 127 -19.34 -0.84 9.12
CA SER A 127 -20.30 -1.36 10.12
C SER A 127 -21.17 -0.29 10.79
N VAL A 128 -20.95 0.99 10.47
CA VAL A 128 -21.77 2.10 10.97
C VAL A 128 -22.79 2.48 9.91
N VAL A 129 -24.06 2.41 10.27
CA VAL A 129 -25.16 2.72 9.36
C VAL A 129 -25.27 4.22 9.15
N ARG A 130 -25.62 4.63 7.93
CA ARG A 130 -25.81 6.05 7.59
C ARG A 130 -26.90 6.68 8.47
N PRO A 131 -26.68 7.92 8.97
CA PRO A 131 -27.56 8.53 9.97
C PRO A 131 -29.00 8.73 9.46
N GLU A 132 -29.20 8.99 8.17
CA GLU A 132 -30.52 9.21 7.58
C GLU A 132 -31.41 7.97 7.53
N LEU A 133 -30.85 6.76 7.68
CA LEU A 133 -31.62 5.51 7.67
C LEU A 133 -32.35 5.26 8.99
N ASN A 134 -31.92 5.89 10.09
CA ASN A 134 -32.52 5.79 11.42
C ASN A 134 -32.76 4.32 11.88
N ARG A 135 -31.76 3.47 11.67
CA ARG A 135 -31.74 2.05 12.09
C ARG A 135 -30.81 1.84 13.29
N GLU A 136 -30.83 0.63 13.83
CA GLU A 136 -29.77 0.17 14.73
C GLU A 136 -28.39 0.44 14.09
N LYS A 137 -27.41 0.85 14.90
CA LYS A 137 -26.05 1.22 14.47
C LYS A 137 -25.94 2.48 13.59
N SER A 138 -27.02 3.24 13.41
CA SER A 138 -26.95 4.54 12.72
C SER A 138 -26.15 5.55 13.54
N GLY A 139 -25.24 6.26 12.90
CA GLY A 139 -24.38 7.23 13.57
C GLY A 139 -23.71 8.22 12.63
N PRO A 140 -23.14 9.31 13.15
CA PRO A 140 -22.52 10.36 12.33
C PRO A 140 -21.37 9.85 11.46
N PHE A 141 -20.66 8.81 11.92
CA PHE A 141 -19.57 8.19 11.16
C PHE A 141 -20.06 7.29 10.03
N GLY A 142 -21.37 7.02 9.89
CA GLY A 142 -21.90 6.26 8.74
C GLY A 142 -21.68 6.94 7.38
N LEU A 143 -21.21 8.20 7.36
CA LEU A 143 -20.82 8.94 6.14
C LEU A 143 -19.30 9.07 5.98
N ALA A 144 -18.50 8.46 6.85
CA ALA A 144 -17.03 8.56 6.84
C ALA A 144 -16.39 7.53 5.89
N PHE A 145 -16.80 7.56 4.61
CA PHE A 145 -16.25 6.68 3.56
C PHE A 145 -14.76 6.97 3.31
N THR A 146 -14.08 6.07 2.58
CA THR A 146 -12.62 6.15 2.32
C THR A 146 -12.22 7.47 1.66
N ASP A 147 -13.08 8.07 0.84
CA ASP A 147 -12.87 9.38 0.21
C ASP A 147 -13.15 10.58 1.12
N LYS A 148 -13.74 10.36 2.30
CA LYS A 148 -14.09 11.38 3.31
C LYS A 148 -13.17 11.38 4.52
N ILE A 149 -12.46 10.28 4.80
CA ILE A 149 -11.50 10.23 5.90
C ILE A 149 -10.43 11.33 5.70
N GLU A 150 -10.20 12.09 6.77
CA GLU A 150 -9.22 13.17 6.77
C GLU A 150 -7.79 12.60 6.73
N ALA A 151 -6.93 13.22 5.91
CA ALA A 151 -5.59 12.70 5.62
C ALA A 151 -4.69 12.51 6.85
N TRP A 152 -4.91 13.26 7.93
CA TRP A 152 -4.12 13.12 9.16
C TRP A 152 -4.35 11.79 9.85
N GLN A 153 -5.49 11.14 9.65
CA GLN A 153 -5.88 9.92 10.36
C GLN A 153 -5.21 8.66 9.78
N PHE A 154 -4.69 8.75 8.54
CA PHE A 154 -4.03 7.64 7.86
C PHE A 154 -2.74 7.16 8.53
N GLY A 155 -2.16 7.94 9.45
CA GLY A 155 -0.95 7.53 10.13
C GLY A 155 -0.72 8.17 11.49
N GLY A 156 0.29 7.68 12.19
CA GLY A 156 0.63 8.12 13.54
C GLY A 156 1.76 7.29 14.15
N GLU A 157 1.93 7.39 15.47
CA GLU A 157 2.97 6.66 16.19
C GLU A 157 2.56 5.21 16.38
N ALA A 158 3.28 4.28 15.75
CA ALA A 158 3.06 2.86 15.93
C ALA A 158 3.26 2.46 17.40
N CYS A 159 2.27 1.78 17.97
CA CYS A 159 2.28 1.17 19.29
C CYS A 159 2.04 -0.33 19.11
N VAL A 160 3.12 -1.11 19.08
CA VAL A 160 3.07 -2.54 18.74
C VAL A 160 2.76 -3.36 19.98
N VAL A 161 1.51 -3.82 20.10
CA VAL A 161 1.02 -4.73 21.13
C VAL A 161 1.33 -6.16 20.70
N ASP A 162 2.34 -6.77 21.34
CA ASP A 162 2.77 -8.14 21.05
C ASP A 162 1.82 -9.16 21.69
N VAL A 163 1.18 -9.97 20.85
CA VAL A 163 0.22 -11.01 21.24
C VAL A 163 0.61 -12.38 20.66
N ARG A 164 1.86 -12.56 20.25
CA ARG A 164 2.34 -13.80 19.60
C ARG A 164 2.13 -15.06 20.43
N GLU A 165 2.09 -14.93 21.76
CA GLU A 165 1.81 -16.05 22.65
C GLU A 165 0.43 -16.68 22.43
N MET A 166 -0.51 -15.93 21.82
CA MET A 166 -1.88 -16.35 21.54
C MET A 166 -2.02 -17.13 20.23
N LEU A 167 -1.04 -17.04 19.32
CA LEU A 167 -1.09 -17.65 17.99
C LEU A 167 -1.28 -19.18 18.09
N ASP A 168 -2.26 -19.71 17.35
CA ASP A 168 -2.64 -21.13 17.29
C ASP A 168 -3.05 -21.75 18.65
N LYS A 169 -3.45 -20.93 19.65
CA LYS A 169 -3.85 -21.43 20.99
C LYS A 169 -5.33 -21.71 21.18
N ALA A 170 -6.16 -21.38 20.18
CA ALA A 170 -7.60 -21.63 20.20
C ALA A 170 -7.96 -22.94 19.48
N PRO A 171 -9.15 -23.51 19.72
CA PRO A 171 -9.70 -24.58 18.87
C PRO A 171 -9.84 -24.15 17.40
N ASN A 172 -9.93 -25.12 16.50
CA ASN A 172 -10.14 -24.84 15.08
C ASN A 172 -11.43 -24.02 14.84
N GLY A 173 -11.35 -23.03 13.95
CA GLY A 173 -12.43 -22.11 13.63
C GLY A 173 -12.73 -21.06 14.70
N VAL A 174 -11.94 -20.99 15.77
CA VAL A 174 -12.09 -20.03 16.86
C VAL A 174 -10.85 -19.14 16.93
N SER A 175 -11.05 -17.83 17.04
CA SER A 175 -9.96 -16.86 17.21
C SER A 175 -9.57 -16.71 18.68
N PRO A 176 -8.27 -16.66 19.02
CA PRO A 176 -7.81 -16.14 20.30
C PRO A 176 -8.24 -14.67 20.46
N LEU A 177 -8.86 -14.32 21.60
CA LEU A 177 -9.46 -13.00 21.79
C LEU A 177 -8.54 -12.08 22.59
N ILE A 178 -8.03 -11.02 21.97
CA ILE A 178 -7.20 -10.00 22.63
C ILE A 178 -8.12 -9.11 23.49
N MET A 179 -7.87 -9.08 24.79
CA MET A 179 -8.65 -8.36 25.80
C MET A 179 -7.94 -7.06 26.21
N PRO A 180 -8.62 -6.13 26.93
CA PRO A 180 -7.98 -4.90 27.40
C PRO A 180 -6.68 -5.12 28.20
N ALA A 181 -6.57 -6.25 28.91
CA ALA A 181 -5.40 -6.60 29.69
C ALA A 181 -4.10 -6.66 28.87
N GLN A 182 -4.13 -7.10 27.61
CA GLN A 182 -2.95 -7.07 26.73
C GLN A 182 -2.51 -5.63 26.43
N VAL A 183 -3.47 -4.73 26.21
CA VAL A 183 -3.19 -3.32 25.96
C VAL A 183 -2.69 -2.62 27.23
N GLU A 184 -3.29 -2.91 28.39
CA GLU A 184 -2.83 -2.38 29.69
C GLU A 184 -1.41 -2.84 30.03
N ALA A 185 -1.05 -4.10 29.68
CA ALA A 185 0.30 -4.60 29.85
C ALA A 185 1.30 -3.82 28.96
N PHE A 186 0.94 -3.54 27.71
CA PHE A 186 1.71 -2.65 26.84
C PHE A 186 1.85 -1.24 27.44
N GLU A 187 0.75 -0.63 27.91
CA GLU A 187 0.77 0.71 28.53
C GLU A 187 1.68 0.75 29.76
N LYS A 188 1.70 -0.32 30.56
CA LYS A 188 2.55 -0.46 31.75
C LYS A 188 4.04 -0.58 31.41
N GLN A 189 4.37 -1.26 30.31
CA GLN A 189 5.75 -1.44 29.86
C GLN A 189 6.30 -0.18 29.17
N HIS A 190 5.44 0.57 28.50
CA HIS A 190 5.81 1.73 27.71
C HIS A 190 5.20 3.01 28.29
N ARG A 191 4.02 3.39 27.81
CA ARG A 191 3.27 4.55 28.28
C ARG A 191 1.78 4.36 27.97
N PRO A 192 0.87 5.09 28.65
CA PRO A 192 -0.51 5.17 28.23
C PRO A 192 -0.64 5.58 26.75
N LEU A 193 -1.59 4.95 26.07
CA LEU A 193 -2.00 5.30 24.72
C LEU A 193 -2.70 6.66 24.72
N ARG A 194 -2.62 7.34 23.58
CA ARG A 194 -3.19 8.68 23.38
C ARG A 194 -3.57 8.91 21.93
N PHE A 195 -4.25 10.03 21.69
CA PHE A 195 -4.52 10.53 20.35
C PHE A 195 -3.25 10.61 19.47
N GLY A 196 -3.39 10.13 18.24
CA GLY A 196 -2.31 10.03 17.25
C GLY A 196 -1.40 8.82 17.42
N ASP A 197 -1.68 7.92 18.37
CA ASP A 197 -1.09 6.58 18.37
C ASP A 197 -1.86 5.67 17.40
N VAL A 198 -1.12 4.79 16.73
CA VAL A 198 -1.64 3.69 15.89
C VAL A 198 -1.40 2.39 16.64
N VAL A 199 -2.46 1.73 17.10
CA VAL A 199 -2.32 0.47 17.85
C VAL A 199 -2.23 -0.71 16.88
N LEU A 200 -1.10 -1.41 16.91
CA LEU A 200 -0.83 -2.54 16.04
C LEU A 200 -0.82 -3.84 16.84
N PHE A 201 -1.72 -4.76 16.54
CA PHE A 201 -1.73 -6.09 17.13
C PHE A 201 -0.80 -7.01 16.33
N ARG A 202 0.31 -7.40 16.95
CA ARG A 202 1.31 -8.26 16.33
C ARG A 202 1.18 -9.69 16.86
N SER A 203 0.77 -10.60 15.99
CA SER A 203 0.70 -12.04 16.26
C SER A 203 1.67 -12.86 15.40
N ASP A 204 2.37 -12.23 14.45
CA ASP A 204 3.16 -12.84 13.37
C ASP A 204 2.31 -13.74 12.43
N TYR A 205 0.98 -13.54 12.37
CA TYR A 205 0.06 -14.41 11.62
C TYR A 205 0.30 -14.36 10.10
N SER A 206 0.28 -13.18 9.50
CA SER A 206 0.57 -13.00 8.07
C SER A 206 1.99 -13.45 7.70
N ASP A 207 2.99 -13.10 8.50
CA ASP A 207 4.39 -13.51 8.29
C ASP A 207 4.52 -15.06 8.22
N LYS A 208 3.70 -15.76 9.00
CA LYS A 208 3.67 -17.23 9.02
C LYS A 208 2.87 -17.81 7.87
N TYR A 209 1.65 -17.31 7.64
CA TYR A 209 0.63 -18.01 6.86
C TYR A 209 0.27 -17.39 5.51
N TYR A 210 0.67 -16.15 5.22
CA TYR A 210 0.48 -15.56 3.90
C TYR A 210 1.52 -16.12 2.92
N ARG A 211 1.16 -17.22 2.26
CA ARG A 211 2.01 -17.98 1.33
C ARG A 211 1.28 -18.16 -0.01
N PRO A 212 1.99 -18.43 -1.11
CA PRO A 212 1.34 -18.90 -2.33
C PRO A 212 0.50 -20.15 -2.08
N PHE A 213 -0.54 -20.35 -2.89
CA PHE A 213 -1.31 -21.58 -2.88
C PHE A 213 -0.46 -22.79 -3.32
N PRO A 214 -0.73 -24.00 -2.78
CA PRO A 214 -1.83 -24.32 -1.87
C PRO A 214 -1.59 -23.99 -0.38
N ASP A 215 -0.35 -23.76 0.06
CA ASP A 215 -0.04 -23.50 1.48
C ASP A 215 -0.78 -22.26 2.03
N GLY A 216 -1.05 -21.28 1.16
CA GLY A 216 -1.85 -20.09 1.45
C GLY A 216 -3.29 -20.36 1.89
N HIS A 217 -3.83 -21.57 1.70
CA HIS A 217 -5.15 -21.94 2.25
C HIS A 217 -5.21 -21.73 3.77
N ARG A 218 -4.08 -21.94 4.46
CA ARG A 218 -3.97 -21.74 5.91
C ARG A 218 -4.28 -20.30 6.34
N TYR A 219 -4.09 -19.30 5.49
CA TYR A 219 -4.26 -17.89 5.86
C TYR A 219 -5.73 -17.53 6.18
N ILE A 220 -6.69 -18.01 5.37
CA ILE A 220 -8.13 -17.68 5.55
C ILE A 220 -9.02 -18.91 5.38
N ALA A 221 -8.84 -19.66 4.29
CA ALA A 221 -9.76 -20.74 3.91
C ALA A 221 -9.85 -21.84 4.99
N ASP A 222 -8.72 -22.34 5.48
CA ASP A 222 -8.70 -23.39 6.50
C ASP A 222 -9.29 -22.92 7.84
N VAL A 223 -9.21 -21.62 8.14
CA VAL A 223 -9.83 -21.03 9.33
C VAL A 223 -11.34 -20.99 9.16
N ALA A 224 -11.83 -20.49 8.02
CA ALA A 224 -13.25 -20.40 7.69
C ALA A 224 -13.91 -21.79 7.65
N ASP A 225 -13.21 -22.79 7.11
CA ASP A 225 -13.65 -24.18 7.04
C ASP A 225 -13.47 -24.95 8.35
N ARG A 226 -12.97 -24.28 9.41
CA ARG A 226 -12.74 -24.86 10.75
C ARG A 226 -11.75 -26.03 10.74
N LEU A 227 -10.79 -26.01 9.83
CA LEU A 227 -9.67 -26.94 9.73
C LEU A 227 -8.44 -26.48 10.52
N ALA A 228 -8.35 -25.18 10.83
CA ALA A 228 -7.27 -24.59 11.61
C ALA A 228 -7.78 -23.57 12.66
N PRO A 229 -7.01 -23.25 13.72
CA PRO A 229 -7.32 -22.17 14.64
C PRO A 229 -7.40 -20.82 13.94
N GLY A 230 -8.29 -19.94 14.42
CA GLY A 230 -8.39 -18.57 13.95
C GLY A 230 -7.18 -17.72 14.32
N TYR A 231 -7.10 -16.55 13.71
CA TYR A 231 -6.07 -15.55 13.96
C TYR A 231 -6.37 -14.75 15.25
N PRO A 232 -5.36 -14.32 16.03
CA PRO A 232 -5.60 -13.48 17.20
C PRO A 232 -6.10 -12.08 16.82
N ASP A 233 -7.20 -11.61 17.42
CA ASP A 233 -7.71 -10.25 17.20
C ASP A 233 -8.44 -9.68 18.42
N PRO A 234 -8.59 -8.34 18.51
CA PRO A 234 -9.27 -7.69 19.62
C PRO A 234 -10.74 -8.07 19.69
N GLY A 235 -11.24 -8.26 20.90
CA GLY A 235 -12.67 -8.30 21.15
C GLY A 235 -13.31 -6.90 21.17
N PRO A 236 -14.64 -6.83 21.15
CA PRO A 236 -15.39 -5.57 21.27
C PRO A 236 -14.97 -4.73 22.49
N GLU A 237 -14.68 -5.38 23.63
CA GLU A 237 -14.24 -4.71 24.85
C GLU A 237 -12.90 -3.99 24.68
N THR A 238 -11.99 -4.56 23.90
CA THR A 238 -10.70 -3.94 23.58
C THR A 238 -10.90 -2.72 22.68
N MET A 239 -11.79 -2.80 21.69
CA MET A 239 -12.11 -1.66 20.84
C MET A 239 -12.70 -0.49 21.63
N GLU A 240 -13.65 -0.77 22.52
CA GLU A 240 -14.24 0.23 23.41
C GLU A 240 -13.19 0.83 24.35
N PHE A 241 -12.30 0.00 24.90
CA PHE A 241 -11.20 0.46 25.74
C PHE A 241 -10.26 1.42 24.98
N LEU A 242 -9.91 1.10 23.74
CA LEU A 242 -9.07 1.95 22.90
C LEU A 242 -9.75 3.29 22.57
N ALA A 243 -11.06 3.31 22.41
CA ALA A 243 -11.83 4.54 22.25
C ALA A 243 -11.67 5.47 23.46
N THR A 244 -11.61 4.91 24.69
CA THR A 244 -11.36 5.71 25.91
C THR A 244 -9.98 6.37 25.93
N ARG A 245 -9.03 5.88 25.13
CA ARG A 245 -7.68 6.46 24.96
C ARG A 245 -7.59 7.47 23.82
N GLY A 246 -8.68 7.67 23.07
CA GLY A 246 -8.70 8.54 21.89
C GLY A 246 -7.89 8.00 20.72
N VAL A 247 -7.66 6.68 20.66
CA VAL A 247 -7.04 6.02 19.50
C VAL A 247 -8.02 6.08 18.32
N MET A 248 -7.53 6.51 17.16
CA MET A 248 -8.32 6.69 15.94
C MET A 248 -7.91 5.76 14.81
N THR A 249 -6.78 5.06 14.96
CA THR A 249 -6.16 4.28 13.89
C THR A 249 -5.58 3.01 14.50
N LEU A 250 -5.86 1.86 13.88
CA LEU A 250 -5.35 0.55 14.34
C LEU A 250 -4.78 -0.27 13.17
N GLY A 251 -4.18 -1.40 13.49
CA GLY A 251 -3.81 -2.42 12.51
C GLY A 251 -3.68 -3.80 13.14
N THR A 252 -3.93 -4.84 12.34
CA THR A 252 -3.73 -6.25 12.72
C THR A 252 -2.96 -6.98 11.62
N ASP A 253 -2.08 -7.91 12.00
CA ASP A 253 -1.41 -8.82 11.04
C ASP A 253 -2.25 -10.07 10.71
N SER A 254 -3.45 -10.15 11.26
CA SER A 254 -4.50 -11.09 10.92
C SER A 254 -5.18 -10.76 9.59
N ALA A 255 -5.92 -11.71 9.03
CA ALA A 255 -6.65 -11.51 7.79
C ALA A 255 -7.90 -10.63 7.93
N SER A 256 -8.43 -10.47 9.15
CA SER A 256 -9.45 -9.47 9.46
C SER A 256 -9.43 -9.11 10.94
N MET A 257 -9.75 -7.86 11.30
CA MET A 257 -10.08 -7.32 12.61
C MET A 257 -11.44 -7.83 13.13
N GLY A 258 -11.67 -9.13 12.96
CA GLY A 258 -12.95 -9.76 13.18
C GLY A 258 -12.80 -11.17 13.75
N PRO A 259 -12.76 -11.33 15.08
CA PRO A 259 -12.55 -12.64 15.67
C PRO A 259 -13.63 -13.66 15.26
N MET A 260 -13.17 -14.79 14.75
CA MET A 260 -14.01 -15.93 14.36
C MET A 260 -14.52 -16.71 15.58
N PRO A 261 -15.73 -17.29 15.53
CA PRO A 261 -16.60 -17.37 14.35
C PRO A 261 -17.68 -16.28 14.27
N ASN A 262 -17.91 -15.50 15.33
CA ASN A 262 -19.13 -14.71 15.48
C ASN A 262 -18.92 -13.30 16.03
N LEU A 263 -17.66 -12.84 16.16
CA LEU A 263 -17.33 -11.51 16.67
C LEU A 263 -16.83 -10.56 15.59
N ALA A 264 -16.87 -10.95 14.30
CA ALA A 264 -16.52 -10.08 13.19
C ALA A 264 -17.28 -8.75 13.25
N GLU A 265 -18.59 -8.77 13.02
CA GLU A 265 -19.41 -7.56 13.02
C GLU A 265 -19.41 -6.82 14.40
N PRO A 266 -19.57 -7.49 15.56
CA PRO A 266 -19.53 -6.81 16.86
C PRO A 266 -18.23 -6.05 17.13
N THR A 267 -17.08 -6.63 16.73
CA THR A 267 -15.77 -5.99 16.91
C THR A 267 -15.62 -4.78 15.99
N HIS A 268 -16.03 -4.93 14.73
CA HIS A 268 -16.01 -3.83 13.77
C HIS A 268 -16.86 -2.67 14.27
N TYR A 269 -18.12 -2.90 14.63
CA TYR A 269 -19.00 -1.84 15.12
C TYR A 269 -18.46 -1.18 16.40
N ALA A 270 -17.89 -1.95 17.34
CA ALA A 270 -17.35 -1.43 18.60
C ALA A 270 -16.23 -0.40 18.41
N GLY A 271 -15.40 -0.53 17.37
CA GLY A 271 -14.37 0.45 17.02
C GLY A 271 -14.87 1.54 16.07
N LEU A 272 -15.46 1.13 14.93
CA LEU A 272 -15.84 2.02 13.83
C LEU A 272 -16.85 3.09 14.24
N ARG A 273 -17.74 2.81 15.20
CA ARG A 273 -18.72 3.79 15.68
C ARG A 273 -18.10 5.00 16.39
N HIS A 274 -16.82 4.91 16.77
CA HIS A 274 -16.03 6.01 17.33
C HIS A 274 -15.20 6.76 16.29
N GLY A 275 -15.38 6.42 15.00
CA GLY A 275 -14.64 7.03 13.89
C GLY A 275 -13.26 6.43 13.66
N MET A 276 -12.95 5.27 14.28
CA MET A 276 -11.70 4.57 14.04
C MET A 276 -11.59 4.09 12.59
N ILE A 277 -10.37 3.98 12.09
CA ILE A 277 -10.02 3.28 10.85
C ILE A 277 -8.93 2.25 11.16
N TRP A 278 -8.76 1.24 10.32
CA TRP A 278 -7.65 0.31 10.51
C TRP A 278 -7.21 -0.41 9.26
N THR A 279 -6.02 -1.00 9.38
CA THR A 279 -5.49 -1.96 8.43
C THR A 279 -5.76 -3.39 8.88
N GLU A 280 -6.28 -4.22 7.97
CA GLU A 280 -6.24 -5.67 8.08
C GLU A 280 -5.19 -6.25 7.13
N GLY A 281 -4.58 -7.38 7.47
CA GLY A 281 -3.54 -8.00 6.67
C GLY A 281 -2.23 -7.20 6.67
N ALA A 282 -1.84 -6.58 7.79
CA ALA A 282 -0.48 -6.03 7.91
C ALA A 282 0.55 -7.19 7.94
N THR A 283 1.81 -6.93 7.58
CA THR A 283 2.92 -7.89 7.66
C THR A 283 4.19 -7.19 8.13
N ASN A 284 5.25 -7.95 8.44
CA ASN A 284 6.55 -7.40 8.85
C ASN A 284 6.49 -6.54 10.13
N LEU A 285 5.45 -6.68 10.96
CA LEU A 285 5.32 -5.92 12.21
C LEU A 285 6.48 -6.20 13.18
N SER A 286 7.19 -7.31 12.98
CA SER A 286 8.41 -7.68 13.69
C SER A 286 9.60 -6.75 13.50
N GLN A 287 9.59 -5.94 12.44
CA GLN A 287 10.66 -5.00 12.13
C GLN A 287 10.46 -3.63 12.79
N LEU A 288 9.32 -3.42 13.47
CA LEU A 288 9.02 -2.16 14.14
C LEU A 288 9.45 -2.21 15.62
N PRO A 289 9.97 -1.11 16.19
CA PRO A 289 10.08 -0.97 17.63
C PRO A 289 8.69 -0.93 18.29
N SER A 290 8.61 -1.21 19.60
CA SER A 290 7.33 -1.16 20.33
C SER A 290 6.65 0.21 20.28
N THR A 291 7.43 1.29 20.20
CA THR A 291 6.96 2.67 20.03
C THR A 291 7.93 3.49 19.17
N GLY A 292 7.47 4.63 18.63
CA GLY A 292 8.33 5.63 17.99
C GLY A 292 8.48 5.51 16.47
N ALA A 293 8.02 4.42 15.85
CA ALA A 293 7.89 4.34 14.40
C ALA A 293 6.68 5.16 13.92
N PHE A 294 6.74 5.72 12.72
CA PHE A 294 5.56 6.30 12.06
C PHE A 294 4.94 5.24 11.15
N TYR A 295 3.69 4.86 11.40
CA TYR A 295 2.93 3.92 10.56
C TYR A 295 1.90 4.68 9.74
N CYS A 296 1.73 4.32 8.46
CA CYS A 296 0.82 5.00 7.55
C CYS A 296 0.16 4.00 6.58
N MET A 297 -1.15 4.13 6.39
CA MET A 297 -1.94 3.38 5.40
C MET A 297 -2.48 4.33 4.32
N LEU A 298 -2.18 4.07 3.05
CA LEU A 298 -2.66 4.89 1.93
C LEU A 298 -3.41 3.99 0.95
N SER A 299 -4.67 4.32 0.68
CA SER A 299 -5.57 3.56 -0.19
C SER A 299 -6.04 4.45 -1.34
N PRO A 300 -6.29 3.92 -2.55
CA PRO A 300 -6.99 4.67 -3.59
C PRO A 300 -8.30 5.29 -3.06
N LYS A 301 -8.63 6.48 -3.56
CA LYS A 301 -9.69 7.32 -2.98
C LYS A 301 -11.05 7.04 -3.63
N HIS A 302 -11.55 5.81 -3.54
CA HIS A 302 -12.83 5.40 -4.12
C HIS A 302 -14.02 6.14 -3.49
N ALA A 303 -14.90 6.70 -4.31
CA ALA A 303 -16.12 7.34 -3.85
C ALA A 303 -17.03 6.35 -3.13
N ASP A 304 -17.49 6.72 -1.93
CA ASP A 304 -18.43 5.93 -1.13
C ASP A 304 -17.89 4.50 -0.82
N GLY A 305 -16.57 4.35 -0.77
CA GLY A 305 -15.90 3.11 -0.36
C GLY A 305 -16.04 2.90 1.14
N MET A 306 -16.58 1.76 1.57
CA MET A 306 -16.61 1.38 2.99
C MET A 306 -15.33 0.66 3.44
N TYR A 307 -14.53 0.23 2.48
CA TYR A 307 -13.17 -0.29 2.63
C TYR A 307 -12.40 -0.01 1.33
N SER A 308 -11.08 -0.19 1.33
CA SER A 308 -10.25 -0.06 0.13
C SER A 308 -8.95 -0.84 0.27
N GLU A 309 -8.47 -1.36 -0.85
CA GLU A 309 -7.15 -1.94 -0.99
C GLU A 309 -6.12 -0.88 -0.61
N THR A 310 -5.07 -1.26 0.12
CA THR A 310 -4.14 -0.26 0.64
C THR A 310 -2.71 -0.75 0.58
N ARG A 311 -1.79 0.21 0.49
CA ARG A 311 -0.39 -0.04 0.83
C ARG A 311 -0.06 0.70 2.11
N VAL A 312 0.52 -0.06 3.02
CA VAL A 312 0.90 0.32 4.36
C VAL A 312 2.38 0.17 4.55
N PHE A 313 2.96 1.11 5.27
CA PHE A 313 4.37 1.09 5.62
C PHE A 313 4.62 1.74 6.96
N ALA A 314 5.79 1.45 7.51
CA ALA A 314 6.34 2.15 8.66
C ALA A 314 7.65 2.85 8.31
N ILE A 315 7.92 3.97 8.95
CA ILE A 315 9.20 4.67 8.92
C ILE A 315 9.80 4.54 10.32
N VAL A 316 11.01 4.01 10.37
CA VAL A 316 11.74 3.73 11.61
C VAL A 316 13.11 4.40 11.57
N GLY A 317 13.66 4.71 12.74
CA GLY A 317 14.99 5.31 12.86
C GLY A 317 15.09 6.78 12.43
N GLY A 318 16.12 7.46 12.93
CA GLY A 318 16.33 8.89 12.72
C GLY A 318 15.21 9.80 13.27
N GLU A 319 15.17 11.05 12.81
CA GLU A 319 14.22 12.08 13.29
C GLU A 319 12.93 12.18 12.46
N LEU A 320 12.89 11.58 11.27
CA LEU A 320 11.73 11.67 10.37
C LEU A 320 10.44 11.15 11.01
N PRO A 321 10.40 9.96 11.66
CA PRO A 321 9.17 9.46 12.29
C PRO A 321 8.55 10.48 13.25
N LYS A 322 9.39 11.10 14.10
CA LYS A 322 8.94 12.11 15.07
C LYS A 322 8.27 13.31 14.40
N ARG A 323 8.84 13.83 13.31
CA ARG A 323 8.25 14.93 12.53
C ARG A 323 6.87 14.55 11.99
N LEU A 324 6.74 13.38 11.37
CA LEU A 324 5.49 12.94 10.75
C LEU A 324 4.40 12.64 11.79
N ILE A 325 4.77 12.00 12.91
CA ILE A 325 3.89 11.77 14.06
C ILE A 325 3.38 13.11 14.62
N GLU A 326 4.23 14.13 14.70
CA GLU A 326 3.83 15.45 15.16
C GLU A 326 2.81 16.09 14.19
N SER A 327 3.02 15.97 12.89
CA SER A 327 2.08 16.46 11.89
C SER A 327 0.71 15.80 12.01
N THR A 328 0.63 14.47 12.13
CA THR A 328 -0.67 13.78 12.25
C THR A 328 -1.37 14.07 13.56
N ARG A 329 -0.65 14.14 14.69
CA ARG A 329 -1.19 14.56 16.00
C ARG A 329 -1.79 15.96 15.99
N ASN A 330 -1.24 16.85 15.17
CA ASN A 330 -1.73 18.22 15.02
C ASN A 330 -2.65 18.40 13.81
N LYS A 331 -3.09 17.31 13.18
CA LYS A 331 -3.96 17.31 12.00
C LYS A 331 -3.42 18.12 10.83
N ARG A 332 -2.09 18.19 10.68
CA ARG A 332 -1.38 18.91 9.61
C ARG A 332 -1.13 17.98 8.44
N ALA A 333 -2.17 17.77 7.64
CA ALA A 333 -2.12 16.95 6.45
C ALA A 333 -2.92 17.57 5.30
N VAL A 334 -2.48 17.36 4.06
CA VAL A 334 -3.24 17.70 2.85
C VAL A 334 -3.33 16.47 1.97
N ASP A 335 -4.54 16.15 1.51
CA ASP A 335 -4.78 15.08 0.56
C ASP A 335 -4.62 15.60 -0.88
N LEU A 336 -3.75 14.93 -1.62
CA LEU A 336 -3.37 15.29 -2.99
C LEU A 336 -3.98 14.37 -4.04
N SER A 337 -4.91 13.50 -3.66
CA SER A 337 -5.57 12.59 -4.60
C SER A 337 -7.04 12.96 -4.84
N PRO A 338 -7.53 12.87 -6.09
CA PRO A 338 -8.93 13.08 -6.39
C PRO A 338 -9.77 11.86 -5.99
N THR A 339 -11.06 12.11 -5.74
CA THR A 339 -12.02 11.03 -5.54
C THR A 339 -12.28 10.28 -6.86
N LEU A 340 -12.17 8.95 -6.83
CA LEU A 340 -12.43 8.06 -7.97
C LEU A 340 -13.91 7.73 -8.04
N SER A 341 -14.57 8.02 -9.16
CA SER A 341 -15.93 7.58 -9.41
C SER A 341 -16.20 7.47 -10.91
N MET A 342 -17.20 6.68 -11.29
CA MET A 342 -17.64 6.54 -12.69
C MET A 342 -18.11 7.86 -13.33
N LYS A 343 -18.38 8.89 -12.52
CA LYS A 343 -18.82 10.21 -12.99
C LYS A 343 -17.64 11.12 -13.36
N MET A 344 -16.42 10.76 -12.98
CA MET A 344 -15.24 11.60 -13.08
C MET A 344 -14.30 11.10 -14.19
N PRO A 345 -13.61 11.99 -14.91
CA PRO A 345 -12.68 11.64 -15.99
C PRO A 345 -11.32 11.18 -15.45
N VAL A 346 -11.32 10.13 -14.62
CA VAL A 346 -10.14 9.63 -13.89
C VAL A 346 -9.29 8.62 -14.67
N THR A 347 -9.73 8.25 -15.87
CA THR A 347 -9.02 7.31 -16.75
C THR A 347 -8.63 8.01 -18.04
N ASN A 348 -7.39 7.80 -18.51
CA ASN A 348 -6.97 8.22 -19.84
C ASN A 348 -7.85 7.53 -20.91
N PRO A 349 -8.60 8.27 -21.76
CA PRO A 349 -9.54 7.68 -22.70
C PRO A 349 -8.88 7.00 -23.91
N GLY A 350 -7.56 7.13 -24.06
CA GLY A 350 -6.84 6.80 -25.28
C GLY A 350 -7.02 7.86 -26.38
N ALA A 351 -6.17 7.81 -27.40
CA ALA A 351 -6.15 8.82 -28.47
C ALA A 351 -6.91 8.38 -29.75
N LEU A 352 -7.15 7.08 -29.94
CA LEU A 352 -7.69 6.53 -31.19
C LEU A 352 -8.81 5.52 -30.93
N ALA A 353 -9.74 5.41 -31.88
CA ALA A 353 -10.75 4.35 -31.86
C ALA A 353 -10.08 2.97 -31.85
N GLY A 354 -10.54 2.07 -30.98
CA GLY A 354 -9.93 0.75 -30.77
C GLY A 354 -8.60 0.77 -29.98
N ARG A 355 -8.16 1.95 -29.52
CA ARG A 355 -7.02 2.14 -28.60
C ARG A 355 -7.46 2.85 -27.32
N HIS A 356 -8.74 2.72 -26.96
CA HIS A 356 -9.26 3.23 -25.69
C HIS A 356 -8.75 2.34 -24.56
N ARG A 357 -8.63 2.92 -23.36
CA ARG A 357 -8.22 2.19 -22.15
C ARG A 357 -9.44 1.79 -21.33
N GLN A 358 -9.26 0.83 -20.43
CA GLN A 358 -10.32 0.39 -19.52
C GLN A 358 -10.76 1.52 -18.59
N VAL A 359 -11.99 2.01 -18.77
CA VAL A 359 -12.59 3.01 -17.89
C VAL A 359 -12.76 2.49 -16.46
N TYR A 360 -12.74 3.40 -15.48
CA TYR A 360 -13.07 3.07 -14.09
C TYR A 360 -14.55 2.68 -13.96
N VAL A 361 -14.80 1.41 -13.62
CA VAL A 361 -16.14 0.86 -13.37
C VAL A 361 -16.22 0.34 -11.95
N LYS A 362 -17.29 0.74 -11.25
CA LYS A 362 -17.70 0.15 -9.98
C LYS A 362 -18.67 -1.01 -10.26
N VAL A 363 -18.40 -2.18 -9.69
CA VAL A 363 -19.21 -3.39 -9.88
C VAL A 363 -19.69 -3.90 -8.52
N ASP A 364 -20.99 -3.75 -8.27
CA ASP A 364 -21.63 -4.23 -7.05
C ASP A 364 -21.76 -5.77 -7.08
N PHE A 365 -21.39 -6.46 -5.99
CA PHE A 365 -21.40 -7.94 -5.95
C PHE A 365 -22.05 -8.56 -4.71
N LEU A 366 -22.17 -7.81 -3.60
CA LEU A 366 -22.83 -8.29 -2.38
C LEU A 366 -23.59 -7.14 -1.71
N TYR A 367 -24.90 -7.31 -1.51
CA TYR A 367 -25.70 -6.33 -0.77
C TYR A 367 -25.69 -6.69 0.71
N SER A 368 -25.40 -5.70 1.56
CA SER A 368 -25.54 -5.78 3.02
C SER A 368 -26.86 -5.14 3.44
N PRO A 369 -27.88 -5.92 3.83
CA PRO A 369 -29.20 -5.39 4.21
C PRO A 369 -29.15 -4.50 5.45
N ASP A 370 -28.27 -4.82 6.40
CA ASP A 370 -28.13 -4.09 7.66
C ASP A 370 -27.59 -2.67 7.42
N LEU A 371 -26.63 -2.54 6.50
CA LEU A 371 -26.02 -1.27 6.10
C LEU A 371 -26.79 -0.53 4.99
N ASP A 372 -27.73 -1.22 4.34
CA ASP A 372 -28.36 -0.79 3.09
C ASP A 372 -27.30 -0.33 2.06
N LEU A 373 -26.27 -1.15 1.86
CA LEU A 373 -25.08 -0.78 1.09
C LEU A 373 -24.58 -1.96 0.26
N TRP A 374 -24.06 -1.66 -0.93
CA TRP A 374 -23.39 -2.66 -1.78
C TRP A 374 -21.89 -2.68 -1.53
N HIS A 375 -21.38 -3.88 -1.26
CA HIS A 375 -20.00 -4.24 -1.51
C HIS A 375 -19.73 -4.22 -3.01
N HIS A 376 -18.58 -3.68 -3.37
CA HIS A 376 -18.24 -3.40 -4.74
C HIS A 376 -16.76 -3.61 -4.99
N THR A 377 -16.48 -4.16 -6.17
CA THR A 377 -15.14 -4.26 -6.74
C THR A 377 -14.99 -3.23 -7.85
N HIS A 378 -13.77 -3.07 -8.35
CA HIS A 378 -13.44 -2.13 -9.41
C HIS A 378 -12.83 -2.87 -10.59
N LEU A 379 -13.34 -2.59 -11.78
CA LEU A 379 -12.65 -2.87 -13.04
C LEU A 379 -12.07 -1.55 -13.54
N MET A 380 -10.75 -1.43 -13.58
CA MET A 380 -10.09 -0.16 -13.88
C MET A 380 -8.73 -0.34 -14.53
N ASP A 381 -8.32 0.66 -15.31
CA ASP A 381 -6.93 0.79 -15.72
C ASP A 381 -6.02 1.06 -14.49
N ALA A 382 -4.83 0.45 -14.45
CA ALA A 382 -3.86 0.61 -13.37
C ALA A 382 -3.32 2.06 -13.22
N THR A 383 -3.51 2.92 -14.21
CA THR A 383 -3.21 4.36 -14.16
C THR A 383 -4.45 5.21 -13.86
N THR A 384 -5.47 4.66 -13.19
CA THR A 384 -6.68 5.41 -12.81
C THR A 384 -6.40 6.35 -11.63
N GLY A 385 -6.76 7.63 -11.79
CA GLY A 385 -6.56 8.65 -10.76
C GLY A 385 -5.10 8.82 -10.37
N THR A 386 -4.80 9.16 -9.11
CA THR A 386 -3.40 9.27 -8.67
C THR A 386 -2.73 7.90 -8.68
N HIS A 387 -1.64 7.76 -9.45
CA HIS A 387 -1.01 6.47 -9.69
C HIS A 387 0.51 6.57 -9.86
N LEU A 388 1.17 5.42 -9.72
CA LEU A 388 2.59 5.23 -10.00
C LEU A 388 2.82 4.92 -11.48
N ILE A 389 3.84 5.54 -12.07
CA ILE A 389 4.46 5.08 -13.32
C ILE A 389 5.84 4.50 -13.01
N THR A 390 6.04 3.21 -13.32
CA THR A 390 7.33 2.53 -13.12
C THR A 390 8.25 2.70 -14.33
N PRO A 391 9.56 2.37 -14.21
CA PRO A 391 10.42 2.30 -15.40
C PRO A 391 9.95 1.25 -16.42
N SER A 392 9.37 0.12 -15.98
CA SER A 392 8.87 -0.91 -16.89
C SER A 392 7.60 -0.52 -17.64
N PHE A 393 6.93 0.59 -17.28
CA PHE A 393 5.80 1.14 -18.03
C PHE A 393 6.13 1.40 -19.51
N ALA A 394 7.30 1.98 -19.78
CA ALA A 394 7.73 2.34 -21.14
C ALA A 394 9.01 1.63 -21.60
N LEU A 395 9.61 0.81 -20.73
CA LEU A 395 10.82 0.06 -21.03
C LEU A 395 10.59 -1.45 -21.02
N PRO A 396 11.02 -2.18 -22.07
CA PRO A 396 11.09 -3.63 -22.05
C PRO A 396 12.19 -4.12 -21.08
N PRO A 397 12.11 -5.39 -20.63
CA PRO A 397 13.18 -6.04 -19.88
C PRO A 397 14.50 -6.09 -20.66
N GLU A 398 15.61 -6.21 -19.94
CA GLU A 398 16.93 -6.32 -20.55
C GLU A 398 17.01 -7.52 -21.51
N GLY A 399 17.66 -7.33 -22.67
CA GLY A 399 17.79 -8.36 -23.70
C GLY A 399 16.52 -8.64 -24.52
N THR A 400 15.39 -8.01 -24.24
CA THR A 400 14.15 -8.18 -25.00
C THR A 400 14.23 -7.42 -26.33
N ALA A 401 14.17 -8.16 -27.45
CA ALA A 401 14.01 -7.55 -28.77
C ALA A 401 12.56 -7.06 -28.94
N VAL A 402 12.39 -5.77 -29.20
CA VAL A 402 11.07 -5.16 -29.41
C VAL A 402 10.91 -4.78 -30.87
N GLU A 403 9.83 -5.27 -31.49
CA GLU A 403 9.39 -4.79 -32.79
C GLU A 403 8.37 -3.67 -32.60
N TYR A 404 8.82 -2.42 -32.65
CA TYR A 404 7.91 -1.27 -32.61
C TYR A 404 7.23 -1.02 -33.97
N SER A 405 6.11 -0.30 -33.95
CA SER A 405 5.51 0.23 -35.17
C SER A 405 6.52 1.10 -35.96
N PRO A 406 6.39 1.25 -37.29
CA PRO A 406 7.31 2.09 -38.07
C PRO A 406 7.45 3.53 -37.55
N GLN A 407 6.35 4.10 -37.05
CA GLN A 407 6.35 5.44 -36.47
C GLN A 407 7.18 5.50 -35.18
N VAL A 408 6.96 4.57 -34.25
CA VAL A 408 7.69 4.53 -32.98
C VAL A 408 9.16 4.19 -33.19
N ARG A 409 9.51 3.37 -34.20
CA ARG A 409 10.92 3.14 -34.58
C ARG A 409 11.62 4.44 -34.97
N GLY A 410 10.99 5.28 -35.79
CA GLY A 410 11.55 6.59 -36.14
C GLY A 410 11.72 7.50 -34.92
N TRP A 411 10.77 7.48 -33.99
CA TRP A 411 10.89 8.23 -32.73
C TRP A 411 12.01 7.70 -31.82
N LEU A 412 12.21 6.38 -31.80
CA LEU A 412 13.31 5.75 -31.06
C LEU A 412 14.66 6.14 -31.67
N GLU A 413 14.80 6.09 -32.99
CA GLU A 413 16.03 6.53 -33.68
C GLU A 413 16.35 8.00 -33.37
N GLU A 414 15.35 8.88 -33.39
CA GLU A 414 15.50 10.29 -33.02
C GLU A 414 15.93 10.44 -31.54
N TYR A 415 15.25 9.74 -30.64
CA TYR A 415 15.57 9.75 -29.22
C TYR A 415 17.01 9.29 -28.98
N GLU A 416 17.41 8.16 -29.58
CA GLU A 416 18.73 7.57 -29.35
C GLU A 416 19.87 8.39 -29.96
N ALA A 417 19.61 9.09 -31.07
CA ALA A 417 20.56 10.02 -31.67
C ALA A 417 20.85 11.22 -30.76
N HIS A 418 19.87 11.67 -29.96
CA HIS A 418 20.00 12.87 -29.12
C HIS A 418 20.35 12.56 -27.66
N TYR A 419 19.67 11.58 -27.06
CA TYR A 419 19.73 11.27 -25.62
C TYR A 419 20.53 10.01 -25.31
N GLY A 420 21.02 9.30 -26.33
CA GLY A 420 21.67 8.00 -26.18
C GLY A 420 20.68 6.84 -26.13
N LYS A 421 21.21 5.61 -26.10
CA LYS A 421 20.40 4.39 -26.18
C LYS A 421 19.28 4.37 -25.14
N ARG A 422 18.09 3.97 -25.55
CA ARG A 422 16.98 3.71 -24.62
C ARG A 422 17.37 2.56 -23.68
N GLY A 423 17.17 2.76 -22.38
CA GLY A 423 17.45 1.76 -21.36
C GLY A 423 16.45 0.58 -21.37
N SER A 424 16.60 -0.31 -20.41
CA SER A 424 15.70 -1.45 -20.17
C SER A 424 15.35 -1.54 -18.69
N SER A 425 14.18 -2.08 -18.36
CA SER A 425 13.81 -2.32 -16.97
C SER A 425 12.76 -3.41 -16.83
N SER A 426 12.88 -4.20 -15.76
CA SER A 426 11.84 -5.11 -15.28
C SER A 426 11.17 -4.62 -14.00
N ARG A 427 11.43 -3.36 -13.59
CA ARG A 427 10.96 -2.82 -12.31
C ARG A 427 9.45 -2.55 -12.35
N THR A 428 8.69 -3.49 -11.82
CA THR A 428 7.24 -3.40 -11.60
C THR A 428 6.93 -2.79 -10.23
N THR A 429 5.66 -2.52 -9.96
CA THR A 429 5.17 -1.72 -8.83
C THR A 429 5.68 -2.21 -7.47
N GLU A 430 5.66 -3.53 -7.24
CA GLU A 430 6.10 -4.14 -5.99
C GLU A 430 7.61 -4.02 -5.76
N GLN A 431 8.37 -3.73 -6.82
CA GLN A 431 9.84 -3.61 -6.83
C GLN A 431 10.30 -2.15 -6.69
N VAL A 432 9.38 -1.19 -6.69
CA VAL A 432 9.70 0.21 -6.42
C VAL A 432 9.83 0.40 -4.90
N PRO A 433 11.01 0.84 -4.40
CA PRO A 433 11.18 1.14 -2.97
C PRO A 433 10.29 2.31 -2.55
N LEU A 434 9.67 2.19 -1.36
CA LEU A 434 8.79 3.24 -0.82
C LEU A 434 9.52 4.57 -0.59
N GLU A 435 10.82 4.55 -0.28
CA GLU A 435 11.62 5.77 -0.15
C GLU A 435 11.80 6.53 -1.48
N TRP A 436 11.43 5.97 -2.63
CA TRP A 436 11.47 6.69 -3.91
C TRP A 436 10.24 7.56 -4.12
N THR A 437 9.11 7.19 -3.52
CA THR A 437 7.82 7.89 -3.62
C THR A 437 7.48 8.69 -2.37
N CYS A 438 8.42 8.78 -1.42
CA CYS A 438 8.27 9.54 -0.18
C CYS A 438 9.50 10.44 0.04
N GLY A 439 9.29 11.73 0.31
CA GLY A 439 10.40 12.66 0.45
C GLY A 439 9.96 14.10 0.71
N ASP A 440 10.91 14.99 1.01
CA ASP A 440 10.61 16.43 1.13
C ASP A 440 10.10 16.96 -0.23
N ALA A 441 8.97 17.65 -0.18
CA ALA A 441 8.27 18.13 -1.37
C ALA A 441 8.91 19.42 -1.92
N ARG A 442 9.10 19.45 -3.24
CA ARG A 442 9.56 20.62 -4.00
C ARG A 442 8.53 20.94 -5.07
N VAL A 443 7.56 21.79 -4.72
CA VAL A 443 6.50 22.23 -5.64
C VAL A 443 7.07 23.30 -6.58
N VAL A 444 7.21 22.95 -7.85
CA VAL A 444 7.64 23.84 -8.93
C VAL A 444 6.41 24.35 -9.66
N ASP A 445 6.06 25.61 -9.40
CA ASP A 445 4.93 26.27 -10.08
C ASP A 445 5.27 26.56 -11.54
N VAL A 446 4.58 25.88 -12.45
CA VAL A 446 4.72 26.01 -13.90
C VAL A 446 3.43 26.52 -14.55
N ARG A 447 2.48 27.03 -13.77
CA ARG A 447 1.19 27.55 -14.27
C ARG A 447 1.36 28.71 -15.25
N SER A 448 2.47 29.44 -15.18
CA SER A 448 2.81 30.50 -16.14
C SER A 448 2.99 29.98 -17.58
N LEU A 449 3.15 28.67 -17.78
CA LEU A 449 3.24 28.04 -19.11
C LEU A 449 1.87 27.82 -19.76
N VAL A 450 0.78 27.89 -19.00
CA VAL A 450 -0.57 27.72 -19.53
C VAL A 450 -0.91 28.91 -20.45
N GLY A 451 -1.35 28.59 -21.65
CA GLY A 451 -1.68 29.52 -22.73
C GLY A 451 -0.48 29.94 -23.59
N THR A 452 0.65 29.24 -23.53
CA THR A 452 1.88 29.65 -24.25
C THR A 452 2.07 28.97 -25.60
N THR A 453 1.33 27.90 -25.89
CA THR A 453 1.41 27.22 -27.19
C THR A 453 0.61 27.95 -28.27
N ASP A 454 0.99 27.70 -29.52
CA ASP A 454 0.26 28.20 -30.69
C ASP A 454 -0.94 27.31 -30.98
N ARG A 455 -2.14 27.90 -30.96
CA ARG A 455 -3.41 27.22 -31.28
C ARG A 455 -3.40 26.54 -32.65
N ALA A 456 -2.66 27.07 -33.62
CA ALA A 456 -2.54 26.44 -34.95
C ALA A 456 -1.77 25.11 -34.92
N LYS A 457 -1.06 24.82 -33.82
CA LYS A 457 -0.27 23.61 -33.61
C LYS A 457 -0.89 22.68 -32.57
N TRP A 458 -2.15 22.87 -32.21
CA TRP A 458 -2.85 21.95 -31.31
C TRP A 458 -3.23 20.66 -32.04
N PRO A 459 -3.16 19.49 -31.36
CA PRO A 459 -2.80 19.31 -29.94
C PRO A 459 -1.30 19.52 -29.68
N SER A 460 -0.96 20.35 -28.69
CA SER A 460 0.39 20.49 -28.16
C SER A 460 0.37 20.92 -26.69
N SER A 461 1.41 20.53 -25.96
CA SER A 461 1.61 20.85 -24.54
C SER A 461 2.72 21.89 -24.39
N PRO A 462 2.60 22.84 -23.45
CA PRO A 462 3.75 23.63 -23.00
C PRO A 462 4.84 22.71 -22.41
N GLU A 463 6.11 22.97 -22.73
CA GLU A 463 7.21 22.15 -22.22
C GLU A 463 7.84 22.77 -20.96
N VAL A 464 7.94 21.97 -19.89
CA VAL A 464 8.72 22.31 -18.70
C VAL A 464 10.20 22.03 -19.01
N THR A 465 10.96 23.09 -19.25
CA THR A 465 12.38 23.03 -19.61
C THR A 465 13.31 23.07 -18.39
N VAL A 466 14.60 22.79 -18.64
CA VAL A 466 15.68 22.93 -17.64
C VAL A 466 15.78 24.37 -17.09
N ASP A 467 15.47 25.38 -17.91
CA ASP A 467 15.55 26.78 -17.47
C ASP A 467 14.46 27.11 -16.44
N HIS A 468 13.26 26.53 -16.56
CA HIS A 468 12.22 26.66 -15.52
C HIS A 468 12.68 26.04 -14.20
N LEU A 469 13.31 24.86 -14.27
CA LEU A 469 13.84 24.16 -13.09
C LEU A 469 14.99 24.94 -12.42
N LYS A 470 15.92 25.50 -13.21
CA LYS A 470 17.00 26.35 -12.70
C LYS A 470 16.49 27.66 -12.11
N ALA A 471 15.45 28.25 -12.72
CA ALA A 471 14.81 29.44 -12.17
C ALA A 471 14.18 29.16 -10.80
N TYR A 472 13.54 27.99 -10.65
CA TYR A 472 13.04 27.55 -9.36
C TYR A 472 14.15 27.38 -8.32
N GLU A 473 15.25 26.70 -8.66
CA GLU A 473 16.39 26.52 -7.74
C GLU A 473 17.00 27.85 -7.30
N LYS A 474 17.11 28.81 -8.23
CA LYS A 474 17.60 30.17 -7.92
C LYS A 474 16.73 30.88 -6.88
N ALA A 475 15.43 30.63 -6.87
CA ALA A 475 14.49 31.27 -5.95
C ALA A 475 14.32 30.49 -4.63
N HIS A 476 14.40 29.16 -4.64
CA HIS A 476 13.99 28.31 -3.51
C HIS A 476 15.08 27.37 -2.99
N GLY A 477 16.31 27.47 -3.53
CA GLY A 477 17.43 26.58 -3.21
C GLY A 477 17.55 25.38 -4.17
N GLU A 478 18.75 24.82 -4.25
CA GLU A 478 19.04 23.68 -5.13
C GLU A 478 18.20 22.44 -4.79
N PHE A 479 17.89 21.64 -5.81
CA PHE A 479 17.35 20.30 -5.62
C PHE A 479 18.41 19.40 -4.99
N THR A 480 18.00 18.61 -4.01
CA THR A 480 18.85 17.62 -3.36
C THR A 480 18.34 16.20 -3.61
N PRO A 481 19.21 15.18 -3.53
CA PRO A 481 18.79 13.79 -3.68
C PRO A 481 17.62 13.42 -2.74
N TRP A 482 16.76 12.52 -3.20
CA TRP A 482 15.59 11.98 -2.46
C TRP A 482 14.45 12.98 -2.20
N GLN A 483 14.52 14.20 -2.71
CA GLN A 483 13.35 15.08 -2.77
C GLN A 483 12.34 14.61 -3.83
N ILE A 484 11.08 14.97 -3.62
CA ILE A 484 10.01 14.78 -4.61
C ILE A 484 9.78 16.10 -5.33
N VAL A 485 10.04 16.15 -6.64
CA VAL A 485 9.77 17.33 -7.44
C VAL A 485 8.36 17.25 -8.00
N ILE A 486 7.48 18.16 -7.58
CA ILE A 486 6.07 18.19 -7.96
C ILE A 486 5.85 19.36 -8.92
N LEU A 487 5.45 19.07 -10.15
CA LEU A 487 5.11 20.08 -11.14
C LEU A 487 3.67 20.54 -10.91
N GLN A 488 3.50 21.79 -10.48
CA GLN A 488 2.19 22.40 -10.30
C GLN A 488 1.79 23.11 -11.59
N THR A 489 0.92 22.46 -12.35
CA THR A 489 0.32 22.89 -13.61
C THR A 489 -1.07 23.50 -13.41
N GLY A 490 -1.75 23.16 -12.30
CA GLY A 490 -3.13 23.54 -12.01
C GLY A 490 -4.18 22.88 -12.92
N HIS A 491 -3.81 21.85 -13.70
CA HIS A 491 -4.69 21.25 -14.70
C HIS A 491 -5.82 20.43 -14.07
N ILE A 492 -5.49 19.51 -13.16
CA ILE A 492 -6.51 18.69 -12.48
C ILE A 492 -7.43 19.57 -11.62
N ASP A 493 -6.89 20.50 -10.82
CA ASP A 493 -7.67 21.45 -10.02
C ASP A 493 -8.71 22.23 -10.84
N LYS A 494 -8.36 22.59 -12.09
CA LYS A 494 -9.21 23.40 -12.97
C LYS A 494 -10.26 22.59 -13.71
N TYR A 495 -9.91 21.41 -14.20
CA TYR A 495 -10.72 20.69 -15.18
C TYR A 495 -11.37 19.41 -14.66
N LEU A 496 -10.96 18.90 -13.50
CA LEU A 496 -11.53 17.69 -12.92
C LEU A 496 -12.96 17.95 -12.43
N LYS A 497 -13.92 17.68 -13.30
CA LYS A 497 -15.34 17.88 -13.10
C LYS A 497 -16.13 16.65 -13.55
N PRO A 498 -17.32 16.40 -13.00
CA PRO A 498 -18.15 15.32 -13.49
C PRO A 498 -18.72 15.62 -14.88
N ALA A 499 -19.12 14.56 -15.59
CA ALA A 499 -19.87 14.71 -16.83
C ALA A 499 -21.12 15.58 -16.62
N PRO A 500 -21.46 16.49 -17.56
CA PRO A 500 -20.90 16.65 -18.91
C PRO A 500 -19.76 17.68 -19.04
N GLU A 501 -19.22 18.23 -17.94
CA GLU A 501 -18.15 19.25 -17.94
C GLU A 501 -16.72 18.65 -17.85
N ASP A 502 -16.62 17.33 -18.04
CA ASP A 502 -15.45 16.48 -17.80
C ASP A 502 -14.39 16.51 -18.91
N LYS A 503 -14.73 17.08 -20.08
CA LYS A 503 -13.90 17.04 -21.29
C LYS A 503 -12.55 17.75 -21.16
N GLY A 504 -12.43 18.72 -20.24
CA GLY A 504 -11.24 19.53 -20.08
C GLY A 504 -10.02 18.78 -19.57
N VAL A 505 -10.20 17.65 -18.87
CA VAL A 505 -9.07 16.85 -18.36
C VAL A 505 -8.31 16.20 -19.51
N TRP A 506 -9.02 15.48 -20.37
CA TRP A 506 -8.43 14.63 -21.41
C TRP A 506 -8.87 14.99 -22.82
N ILE A 507 -10.18 14.99 -23.07
CA ILE A 507 -10.75 14.96 -24.42
C ILE A 507 -10.43 16.24 -25.20
N ASP A 508 -10.65 17.41 -24.61
CA ASP A 508 -10.40 18.67 -25.30
C ASP A 508 -8.90 18.89 -25.58
N PRO A 509 -7.97 18.62 -24.63
CA PRO A 509 -6.53 18.63 -24.90
C PRO A 509 -6.09 17.63 -25.99
N LEU A 510 -6.47 16.35 -25.87
CA LEU A 510 -6.03 15.29 -26.77
C LEU A 510 -6.58 15.46 -28.20
N THR A 511 -7.76 16.06 -28.33
CA THR A 511 -8.36 16.36 -29.65
C THR A 511 -7.97 17.73 -30.21
N GLY A 512 -7.11 18.48 -29.51
CA GLY A 512 -6.64 19.80 -29.94
C GLY A 512 -7.71 20.91 -29.89
N LYS A 513 -8.79 20.72 -29.13
CA LYS A 513 -9.80 21.75 -28.87
C LYS A 513 -9.34 22.76 -27.82
N SER A 514 -8.48 22.32 -26.92
CA SER A 514 -7.72 23.15 -25.98
C SER A 514 -6.24 22.84 -26.06
N GLU A 515 -5.44 23.69 -25.43
CA GLU A 515 -4.04 23.39 -25.14
C GLU A 515 -3.91 22.13 -24.26
N GLY A 516 -2.78 21.43 -24.41
CA GLY A 516 -2.33 20.40 -23.47
C GLY A 516 -1.95 20.97 -22.11
N TRP A 517 -1.67 20.08 -21.16
CA TRP A 517 -1.08 20.47 -19.87
C TRP A 517 0.43 20.71 -20.03
N PRO A 518 1.03 21.59 -19.20
CA PRO A 518 2.48 21.65 -19.05
C PRO A 518 3.08 20.29 -18.70
N ALA A 519 4.09 19.86 -19.44
CA ALA A 519 4.71 18.55 -19.30
C ALA A 519 6.25 18.66 -19.39
N PRO A 520 7.03 17.93 -18.57
CA PRO A 520 8.48 17.89 -18.72
C PRO A 520 8.90 17.21 -20.01
N GLY A 521 9.98 17.70 -20.62
CA GLY A 521 10.67 16.99 -21.69
C GLY A 521 11.81 16.09 -21.17
N PRO A 522 12.43 15.28 -22.03
CA PRO A 522 13.57 14.43 -21.67
C PRO A 522 14.73 15.19 -21.03
N ASP A 523 15.02 16.41 -21.48
CA ASP A 523 16.08 17.27 -20.94
C ASP A 523 15.83 17.65 -19.48
N ALA A 524 14.58 17.96 -19.13
CA ALA A 524 14.18 18.26 -17.76
C ALA A 524 14.31 17.02 -16.87
N ILE A 525 13.93 15.84 -17.37
CA ILE A 525 14.09 14.57 -16.64
C ILE A 525 15.57 14.28 -16.39
N GLN A 526 16.44 14.39 -17.41
CA GLN A 526 17.88 14.19 -17.24
C GLN A 526 18.50 15.20 -16.26
N TYR A 527 18.04 16.46 -16.28
CA TYR A 527 18.45 17.46 -15.32
C TYR A 527 18.08 17.07 -13.89
N LEU A 528 16.82 16.70 -13.63
CA LEU A 528 16.39 16.24 -12.31
C LEU A 528 17.14 14.99 -11.86
N ARG A 529 17.41 14.05 -12.79
CA ARG A 529 18.23 12.88 -12.50
C ARG A 529 19.64 13.26 -12.05
N SER A 530 20.25 14.25 -12.70
CA SER A 530 21.59 14.75 -12.37
C SER A 530 21.65 15.35 -10.96
N LYS A 531 20.52 15.83 -10.44
CA LYS A 531 20.34 16.32 -9.06
C LYS A 531 20.06 15.21 -8.05
N GLY A 532 20.01 13.95 -8.49
CA GLY A 532 19.74 12.79 -7.64
C GLY A 532 18.26 12.55 -7.34
N ILE A 533 17.35 13.25 -8.02
CA ILE A 533 15.90 13.03 -7.90
C ILE A 533 15.55 11.64 -8.43
N ARG A 534 14.66 10.94 -7.70
CA ARG A 534 14.14 9.61 -8.09
C ARG A 534 12.68 9.63 -8.50
N CYS A 535 11.91 10.62 -8.06
CA CYS A 535 10.51 10.74 -8.39
C CYS A 535 10.16 12.16 -8.85
N VAL A 536 9.44 12.24 -9.97
CA VAL A 536 8.80 13.46 -10.44
C VAL A 536 7.30 13.23 -10.37
N ALA A 537 6.59 14.21 -9.83
CA ALA A 537 5.14 14.17 -9.73
C ALA A 537 4.49 15.34 -10.47
N THR A 538 3.21 15.23 -10.81
CA THR A 538 2.46 16.29 -11.50
C THR A 538 0.99 16.31 -11.09
N ASP A 539 0.40 17.50 -11.02
CA ASP A 539 -1.06 17.71 -10.95
C ASP A 539 -1.71 17.83 -12.35
N ALA A 540 -1.02 17.30 -13.36
CA ALA A 540 -1.55 17.03 -14.69
C ALA A 540 -1.97 15.56 -14.80
N PRO A 541 -2.75 15.18 -15.83
CA PRO A 541 -3.24 13.83 -15.99
C PRO A 541 -2.10 12.82 -16.22
N ASP A 542 -1.08 13.23 -16.99
CA ASP A 542 0.13 12.47 -17.31
C ASP A 542 1.37 13.39 -17.20
N LEU A 543 2.56 12.86 -16.93
CA LEU A 543 3.85 13.56 -17.11
C LEU A 543 4.18 13.74 -18.60
N GLY A 544 3.70 12.84 -19.46
CA GLY A 544 3.73 13.04 -20.90
C GLY A 544 2.72 14.11 -21.33
N GLY A 545 3.11 15.01 -22.22
CA GLY A 545 2.16 15.96 -22.84
C GLY A 545 1.26 15.30 -23.90
N VAL A 546 0.39 16.09 -24.53
CA VAL A 546 -0.55 15.57 -25.55
C VAL A 546 0.11 15.15 -26.88
N ASP A 547 1.38 15.53 -27.13
CA ASP A 547 2.16 15.02 -28.26
C ASP A 547 2.71 13.61 -27.92
N PRO A 548 2.20 12.53 -28.54
CA PRO A 548 2.59 11.16 -28.20
C PRO A 548 4.08 10.89 -28.41
N ARG A 549 4.73 11.57 -29.36
CA ARG A 549 6.17 11.43 -29.61
C ARG A 549 6.96 11.97 -28.42
N ARG A 550 6.68 13.22 -28.01
CA ARG A 550 7.40 13.87 -26.91
C ARG A 550 7.07 13.24 -25.56
N ALA A 551 5.83 12.79 -25.35
CA ALA A 551 5.43 12.02 -24.19
C ALA A 551 6.24 10.72 -24.05
N LEU A 552 6.32 9.92 -25.12
CA LEU A 552 7.06 8.66 -25.10
C LEU A 552 8.56 8.87 -24.82
N MET A 553 9.18 9.89 -25.41
CA MET A 553 10.57 10.24 -25.12
C MET A 553 10.79 10.61 -23.65
N THR A 554 9.80 11.27 -23.02
CA THR A 554 9.85 11.62 -21.60
C THR A 554 9.82 10.37 -20.72
N TYR A 555 8.93 9.42 -21.01
CA TYR A 555 8.89 8.14 -20.30
C TYR A 555 10.13 7.28 -20.55
N TRP A 556 10.69 7.28 -21.77
CA TRP A 556 11.97 6.63 -22.04
C TRP A 556 13.12 7.24 -21.25
N ALA A 557 13.21 8.57 -21.17
CA ALA A 557 14.22 9.25 -20.37
C ALA A 557 14.08 8.92 -18.88
N MET A 558 12.85 8.96 -18.36
CA MET A 558 12.57 8.67 -16.95
C MET A 558 12.88 7.22 -16.60
N GLY A 559 12.40 6.26 -17.40
CA GLY A 559 12.68 4.85 -17.20
C GLY A 559 14.17 4.54 -17.35
N SER A 560 14.87 5.12 -18.34
CA SER A 560 16.30 4.87 -18.57
C SER A 560 17.17 5.42 -17.44
N ALA A 561 16.65 6.42 -16.72
CA ALA A 561 17.27 6.99 -15.53
C ALA A 561 16.96 6.20 -14.25
N ASP A 562 16.14 5.13 -14.31
CA ASP A 562 15.58 4.40 -13.18
C ASP A 562 14.85 5.34 -12.19
N MET A 563 14.05 6.24 -12.76
CA MET A 563 13.15 7.15 -12.04
C MET A 563 11.70 6.69 -12.17
N VAL A 564 10.86 7.13 -11.22
CA VAL A 564 9.41 6.87 -11.20
C VAL A 564 8.61 8.16 -11.35
N GLY A 565 7.39 8.02 -11.87
CA GLY A 565 6.43 9.11 -11.99
C GLY A 565 5.26 8.97 -11.02
N ILE A 566 4.73 10.07 -10.52
CA ILE A 566 3.42 10.11 -9.85
C ILE A 566 2.54 11.12 -10.57
N GLU A 567 1.44 10.65 -11.14
CA GLU A 567 0.60 11.44 -12.02
C GLU A 567 -0.76 11.69 -11.39
N PHE A 568 -1.52 12.62 -11.95
CA PHE A 568 -2.90 12.88 -11.58
C PHE A 568 -3.07 13.32 -10.10
N LEU A 569 -2.16 14.18 -9.62
CA LEU A 569 -2.34 14.85 -8.33
C LEU A 569 -3.43 15.92 -8.41
N ASN A 570 -4.03 16.22 -7.27
CA ASN A 570 -5.05 17.24 -7.04
C ASN A 570 -4.63 18.09 -5.84
N ASN A 571 -5.16 19.30 -5.68
CA ASN A 571 -4.89 20.21 -4.56
C ASN A 571 -3.41 20.58 -4.34
N VAL A 572 -2.54 20.46 -5.35
CA VAL A 572 -1.10 20.76 -5.18
C VAL A 572 -0.86 22.21 -4.77
N GLY A 573 -1.74 23.14 -5.17
CA GLY A 573 -1.68 24.54 -4.72
C GLY A 573 -1.88 24.76 -3.22
N ASN A 574 -2.34 23.75 -2.47
CA ASN A 574 -2.51 23.81 -1.02
C ASN A 574 -1.34 23.19 -0.24
N VAL A 575 -0.29 22.70 -0.92
CA VAL A 575 0.89 22.12 -0.26
C VAL A 575 1.69 23.21 0.46
N PRO A 576 1.81 23.17 1.80
CA PRO A 576 2.60 24.16 2.53
C PRO A 576 4.10 24.06 2.22
N GLU A 577 4.83 25.16 2.40
CA GLU A 577 6.29 25.12 2.40
C GLU A 577 6.80 24.13 3.45
N LYS A 578 7.87 23.38 3.12
CA LYS A 578 8.49 22.36 4.00
C LYS A 578 7.54 21.21 4.37
N SER A 579 6.82 20.70 3.38
CA SER A 579 6.03 19.48 3.50
C SER A 579 6.85 18.22 3.21
N TYR A 580 6.48 17.10 3.82
CA TYR A 580 6.95 15.76 3.46
C TYR A 580 5.84 15.04 2.69
N PHE A 581 6.13 14.70 1.44
CA PHE A 581 5.23 14.00 0.53
C PHE A 581 5.28 12.50 0.79
N LEU A 582 4.11 11.87 0.83
CA LEU A 582 3.92 10.44 1.00
C LEU A 582 2.99 9.92 -0.10
N PHE A 583 3.45 8.96 -0.87
CA PHE A 583 2.61 8.21 -1.81
C PHE A 583 2.95 6.72 -1.74
N ALA A 584 1.92 5.89 -1.65
CA ALA A 584 2.06 4.45 -1.71
C ALA A 584 1.05 3.86 -2.71
N PRO A 585 1.52 3.25 -3.81
CA PRO A 585 0.68 2.53 -4.76
C PRO A 585 0.45 1.09 -4.31
N VAL A 586 -0.72 0.51 -4.54
CA VAL A 586 -1.05 -0.87 -4.12
C VAL A 586 0.05 -1.84 -4.57
N ARG A 587 0.49 -2.73 -3.66
CA ARG A 587 1.65 -3.62 -3.85
C ARG A 587 1.31 -4.83 -4.74
N ILE A 588 1.04 -4.57 -6.01
CA ILE A 588 0.65 -5.57 -7.00
C ILE A 588 1.88 -6.10 -7.72
N ARG A 589 2.05 -7.43 -7.74
CA ARG A 589 3.16 -8.04 -8.47
C ARG A 589 2.95 -7.90 -9.97
N ASP A 590 4.04 -7.68 -10.69
CA ASP A 590 4.09 -7.63 -12.17
C ASP A 590 3.34 -6.45 -12.81
N ALA A 591 2.76 -5.55 -12.01
CA ALA A 591 2.06 -4.37 -12.51
C ALA A 591 3.04 -3.24 -12.90
N HIS A 592 2.90 -2.70 -14.10
CA HIS A 592 3.73 -1.62 -14.67
C HIS A 592 3.29 -0.22 -14.23
N ALA A 593 2.09 -0.13 -13.67
CA ALA A 593 1.55 1.02 -12.98
C ALA A 593 0.63 0.52 -11.86
N SER A 594 0.30 1.37 -10.91
CA SER A 594 -0.66 1.00 -9.86
C SER A 594 -1.27 2.24 -9.20
N PRO A 595 -2.59 2.24 -8.92
CA PRO A 595 -3.24 3.33 -8.24
C PRO A 595 -2.76 3.43 -6.79
N GLY A 596 -2.84 4.62 -6.23
CA GLY A 596 -2.50 4.87 -4.82
C GLY A 596 -3.15 6.14 -4.31
N ARG A 597 -2.62 6.66 -3.21
CA ARG A 597 -3.01 7.96 -2.66
C ARG A 597 -1.81 8.73 -2.21
N ALA A 598 -1.81 10.02 -2.53
CA ALA A 598 -0.77 10.96 -2.17
C ALA A 598 -1.28 11.90 -1.08
N ILE A 599 -0.49 12.07 -0.04
CA ILE A 599 -0.72 13.10 0.99
C ILE A 599 0.58 13.86 1.25
N VAL A 600 0.47 15.03 1.88
CA VAL A 600 1.61 15.71 2.50
C VAL A 600 1.37 15.91 3.98
N LEU A 601 2.42 15.76 4.77
CA LEU A 601 2.48 16.10 6.20
C LEU A 601 3.43 17.28 6.39
N HIS A 602 3.04 18.26 7.22
CA HIS A 602 3.79 19.52 7.39
C HIS A 602 3.91 19.96 8.84
#